data_AF-A0A7X7V946-F1
#
_entry.id   AF-A0A7X7V946-F1
#
_cell.length_a   1.000
_cell.length_b   1.000
_cell.length_c   1.000
_cell.angle_alpha   90.00
_cell.angle_beta   90.00
_cell.angle_gamma   90.00
#
_symmetry.space_group_name_H-M   'P 1'
#
loop_
_entity.id
_entity.type
_entity.pdbx_description
1 polymer ?
#
loop_
_entity_poly.entity_id
_entity_poly.type
_entity_poly.pdbx_seq_one_letter_code
_entity_poly.pdbx_strand_id
1 'polypeptide(L)'
;VVERLGTGRREQLSVLIRSVSATAAAQGQIGMDAETAAALAALRKFNYEHIYTRGESLAQSQAVIAVLQDLVSFYIDQPQALPVEFRADDRVLAAVTYVAGMTDRFAFDQAERLLGWAHQRLPRGIGYGA
;
A
#
# COMPACT_ATOMS: atom_id res chain seq x y z
N VAL A 1 -3.83 10.33 23.44
CA VAL A 1 -4.10 10.60 22.00
C VAL A 1 -5.11 11.72 21.82
N VAL A 2 -6.36 11.57 22.27
CA VAL A 2 -7.41 12.59 22.11
C VAL A 2 -7.01 13.95 22.72
N GLU A 3 -6.42 13.96 23.91
CA GLU A 3 -5.96 15.21 24.54
C GLU A 3 -4.88 15.96 23.74
N ARG A 4 -4.04 15.24 23.00
CA ARG A 4 -2.95 15.84 22.21
C ARG A 4 -3.34 16.15 20.77
N LEU A 5 -4.07 15.24 20.11
CA LEU A 5 -4.40 15.36 18.69
C LEU A 5 -5.84 15.81 18.44
N GLY A 6 -6.71 15.77 19.43
CA GLY A 6 -8.13 16.01 19.26
C GLY A 6 -8.94 14.79 18.79
N THR A 7 -10.24 15.00 18.61
CA THR A 7 -11.20 13.94 18.23
C THR A 7 -11.52 13.94 16.73
N GLY A 8 -11.33 15.07 16.05
CA GLY A 8 -11.70 15.24 14.65
C GLY A 8 -10.51 15.21 13.70
N ARG A 9 -10.71 14.68 12.49
CA ARG A 9 -9.69 14.64 11.42
C ARG A 9 -9.04 16.01 11.17
N ARG A 10 -9.85 17.08 11.09
CA ARG A 10 -9.34 18.44 10.83
C ARG A 10 -8.39 18.89 11.94
N GLU A 11 -8.76 18.66 13.20
CA GLU A 11 -7.98 19.05 14.37
C GLU A 11 -6.66 18.27 14.43
N GLN A 12 -6.74 16.95 14.27
CA GLN A 12 -5.58 16.05 14.23
C GLN A 12 -4.57 16.47 13.17
N LEU A 13 -5.03 16.69 11.93
CA LEU A 13 -4.16 17.18 10.86
C LEU A 13 -3.52 18.52 11.21
N SER A 14 -4.31 19.44 11.78
CA SER A 14 -3.84 20.77 12.16
C SER A 14 -2.72 20.72 13.22
N VAL A 15 -2.87 19.88 14.25
CA VAL A 15 -1.85 19.66 15.29
C VAL A 15 -0.59 19.05 14.70
N LEU A 16 -0.73 17.96 13.93
CA LEU A 16 0.41 17.24 13.37
C LEU A 16 1.22 18.11 12.40
N ILE A 17 0.56 18.84 11.50
CA ILE A 17 1.22 19.73 10.55
C ILE A 17 1.95 20.86 11.28
N ARG A 18 1.32 21.48 12.28
CA ARG A 18 1.96 22.55 13.06
C ARG A 18 3.21 22.07 13.80
N SER A 19 3.14 20.88 14.42
CA SER A 19 4.30 20.31 15.12
C SER A 19 5.47 20.06 14.16
N VAL A 20 5.18 19.53 12.97
CA VAL A 20 6.23 19.33 11.95
C VAL A 20 6.85 20.64 11.51
N SER A 21 6.03 21.63 11.15
CA SER A 21 6.51 22.94 10.72
C SER A 21 7.33 23.65 11.79
N ALA A 22 6.88 23.63 13.04
CA ALA A 22 7.57 24.26 14.15
C ALA A 22 8.91 23.60 14.46
N THR A 23 8.95 22.26 14.48
CA THR A 23 10.18 21.51 14.72
C THR A 23 11.19 21.72 13.60
N ALA A 24 10.73 21.68 12.34
CA ALA A 24 11.57 21.94 11.18
C ALA A 24 12.17 23.35 11.18
N ALA A 25 11.36 24.36 11.52
CA ALA A 25 11.82 25.74 11.63
C ALA A 25 12.87 25.91 12.75
N ALA A 26 12.70 25.21 13.88
CA ALA A 26 13.58 25.35 15.03
C ALA A 26 14.90 24.56 14.89
N GLN A 27 14.87 23.39 14.25
CA GLN A 27 16.00 22.44 14.25
C GLN A 27 16.67 22.29 12.88
N GLY A 28 16.11 22.89 11.82
CA GLY A 28 16.61 22.74 10.45
C GLY A 28 16.46 21.33 9.88
N GLN A 29 15.71 20.46 10.54
CA GLN A 29 15.45 19.07 10.13
C GLN A 29 13.96 18.75 10.24
N ILE A 30 13.43 18.00 9.27
CA ILE A 30 12.05 17.55 9.32
C ILE A 30 11.88 16.59 10.50
N GLY A 31 11.08 17.00 11.47
CA GLY A 31 10.85 16.27 12.70
C GLY A 31 9.53 16.69 13.33
N MET A 32 9.21 16.09 14.47
CA MET A 32 8.02 16.39 15.26
C MET A 32 8.45 16.38 16.72
N ASP A 33 7.81 17.19 17.57
CA ASP A 33 8.09 17.12 19.01
C ASP A 33 7.72 15.73 19.57
N ALA A 34 8.42 15.33 20.64
CA ALA A 34 8.33 13.99 21.18
C ALA A 34 6.91 13.60 21.62
N GLU A 35 6.15 14.55 22.18
CA GLU A 35 4.81 14.28 22.69
C GLU A 35 3.80 14.06 21.55
N THR A 36 3.85 14.94 20.54
CA THR A 36 3.00 14.81 19.35
C THR A 36 3.37 13.54 18.56
N ALA A 37 4.66 13.23 18.45
CA ALA A 37 5.14 12.01 17.81
C ALA A 37 4.64 10.74 18.53
N ALA A 38 4.70 10.72 19.87
CA ALA A 38 4.18 9.62 20.67
C ALA A 38 2.66 9.46 20.50
N ALA A 39 1.92 10.56 20.45
CA ALA A 39 0.47 10.54 20.22
C ALA A 39 0.12 10.01 18.81
N LEU A 40 0.86 10.40 17.77
CA LEU A 40 0.71 9.87 16.41
C LEU A 40 1.04 8.38 16.35
N ALA A 41 2.11 7.94 17.02
CA ALA A 41 2.49 6.53 17.08
C ALA A 41 1.38 5.69 17.73
N ALA A 42 0.81 6.16 18.84
CA ALA A 42 -0.32 5.48 19.50
C ALA A 42 -1.58 5.44 18.62
N LEU A 43 -1.90 6.53 17.90
CA LEU A 43 -3.02 6.55 16.95
C LEU A 43 -2.80 5.54 15.80
N ARG A 44 -1.59 5.47 15.24
CA ARG A 44 -1.24 4.49 14.20
C ARG A 44 -1.36 3.06 14.73
N LYS A 45 -0.86 2.78 15.93
CA LYS A 45 -0.98 1.47 16.57
C LYS A 45 -2.44 1.03 16.68
N PHE A 46 -3.31 1.91 17.19
CA PHE A 46 -4.75 1.66 17.26
C PHE A 46 -5.36 1.35 15.87
N ASN A 47 -5.02 2.14 14.85
CA ASN A 47 -5.49 1.89 13.49
C ASN A 47 -4.99 0.54 12.94
N TYR A 48 -3.74 0.17 13.21
CA TYR A 48 -3.20 -1.13 12.81
C TYR A 48 -4.00 -2.28 13.42
N GLU A 49 -4.16 -2.26 14.74
CA GLU A 49 -4.83 -3.32 15.50
C GLU A 49 -6.30 -3.49 15.08
N HIS A 50 -6.99 -2.40 14.74
CA HIS A 50 -8.43 -2.43 14.49
C HIS A 50 -8.84 -2.35 13.02
N ILE A 51 -7.98 -1.91 12.11
CA ILE A 51 -8.32 -1.76 10.69
C ILE A 51 -7.53 -2.76 9.84
N TYR A 52 -6.21 -2.82 10.03
CA TYR A 52 -5.30 -3.51 9.12
C TYR A 52 -4.99 -4.96 9.51
N THR A 53 -4.95 -5.30 10.81
CA THR A 53 -4.62 -6.65 11.28
C THR A 53 -5.84 -7.54 11.55
N ARG A 54 -7.03 -7.12 11.10
CA ARG A 54 -8.24 -7.95 11.20
C ARG A 54 -8.07 -9.21 10.34
N GLY A 55 -8.58 -10.35 10.80
CA GLY A 55 -8.43 -11.63 10.11
C GLY A 55 -8.89 -11.61 8.64
N GLU A 56 -9.99 -10.93 8.36
CA GLU A 56 -10.50 -10.72 6.99
C GLU A 56 -9.53 -9.90 6.12
N SER A 57 -8.96 -8.83 6.68
CA SER A 57 -7.96 -7.99 5.99
C SER A 57 -6.67 -8.76 5.70
N LEU A 58 -6.24 -9.64 6.60
CA LEU A 58 -5.07 -10.50 6.40
C LEU A 58 -5.32 -11.55 5.32
N ALA A 59 -6.49 -12.23 5.33
CA ALA A 59 -6.85 -13.20 4.30
C ALA A 59 -6.93 -12.55 2.91
N GLN A 60 -7.50 -11.35 2.83
CA GLN A 60 -7.52 -10.57 1.60
C GLN A 60 -6.11 -10.18 1.12
N SER A 61 -5.24 -9.76 2.05
CA SER A 61 -3.85 -9.42 1.73
C SER A 61 -3.08 -10.62 1.20
N GLN A 62 -3.30 -11.81 1.74
CA GLN A 62 -2.67 -13.04 1.25
C GLN A 62 -3.06 -13.35 -0.20
N ALA A 63 -4.33 -13.15 -0.57
CA ALA A 63 -4.78 -13.32 -1.95
C ALA A 63 -4.10 -12.32 -2.90
N VAL A 64 -4.00 -11.04 -2.52
CA VAL A 64 -3.27 -10.02 -3.29
C VAL A 64 -1.80 -10.42 -3.47
N ILE A 65 -1.12 -10.81 -2.39
CA ILE A 65 0.30 -11.19 -2.43
C ILE A 65 0.51 -12.35 -3.41
N ALA A 66 -0.33 -13.38 -3.34
CA ALA A 66 -0.24 -14.52 -4.25
C ALA A 66 -0.44 -14.12 -5.72
N VAL A 67 -1.43 -13.27 -6.03
CA VAL A 67 -1.64 -12.75 -7.39
C VAL A 67 -0.40 -12.01 -7.89
N LEU A 68 0.16 -11.09 -7.09
CA LEU A 68 1.32 -10.31 -7.50
C LEU A 68 2.56 -11.18 -7.68
N GLN A 69 2.78 -12.18 -6.82
CA GLN A 69 3.87 -13.14 -6.95
C GLN A 69 3.74 -13.98 -8.23
N ASP A 70 2.54 -14.47 -8.55
CA ASP A 70 2.32 -15.26 -9.76
C ASP A 70 2.50 -14.41 -11.02
N LEU A 71 2.02 -13.16 -11.03
CA LEU A 71 2.22 -12.22 -12.15
C LEU A 71 3.69 -11.91 -12.37
N VAL A 72 4.45 -11.60 -11.30
CA VAL A 72 5.90 -11.36 -11.42
C VAL A 72 6.59 -12.60 -11.97
N SER A 73 6.27 -13.78 -11.45
CA SER A 73 6.86 -15.05 -11.92
C SER A 73 6.56 -15.28 -13.40
N PHE A 74 5.31 -15.08 -13.83
CA PHE A 74 4.92 -15.19 -15.23
C PHE A 74 5.71 -14.26 -16.16
N TYR A 75 5.89 -12.99 -15.79
CA TYR A 75 6.62 -12.04 -16.65
C TYR A 75 8.14 -12.28 -16.65
N ILE A 76 8.70 -12.89 -15.59
CA ILE A 76 10.09 -13.37 -15.59
C ILE A 76 10.26 -14.53 -16.57
N ASP A 77 9.35 -15.50 -16.53
CA ASP A 77 9.37 -16.70 -17.38
C ASP A 77 9.02 -16.38 -18.84
N GLN A 78 8.17 -15.38 -19.07
CA GLN A 78 7.69 -14.94 -20.38
C GLN A 78 7.95 -13.45 -20.61
N PRO A 79 9.22 -13.02 -20.74
CA PRO A 79 9.57 -11.61 -20.90
C PRO A 79 8.98 -10.98 -22.17
N GLN A 80 8.67 -11.78 -23.19
CA GLN A 80 7.96 -11.33 -24.39
C GLN A 80 6.51 -10.88 -24.13
N ALA A 81 5.90 -11.30 -23.01
CA ALA A 81 4.57 -10.87 -22.62
C ALA A 81 4.57 -9.46 -22.01
N LEU A 82 5.74 -8.94 -21.61
CA LEU A 82 5.87 -7.55 -21.20
C LEU A 82 5.68 -6.60 -22.39
N PRO A 83 5.06 -5.42 -22.19
CA PRO A 83 5.10 -4.35 -23.17
C PRO A 83 6.54 -3.98 -23.51
N VAL A 84 6.80 -3.59 -24.76
CA VAL A 84 8.16 -3.40 -25.29
C VAL A 84 8.95 -2.39 -24.46
N GLU A 85 8.29 -1.35 -23.98
CA GLU A 85 8.83 -0.29 -23.15
C GLU A 85 9.28 -0.73 -21.74
N PHE A 86 8.79 -1.88 -21.25
CA PHE A 86 9.18 -2.45 -19.96
C PHE A 86 10.21 -3.59 -20.09
N ARG A 87 10.50 -4.06 -21.31
CA ARG A 87 11.48 -5.12 -21.52
C ARG A 87 12.88 -4.60 -21.21
N ALA A 88 13.61 -5.33 -20.38
CA ALA A 88 15.00 -5.05 -20.03
C ALA A 88 15.79 -6.36 -19.93
N ASP A 89 17.13 -6.25 -19.96
CA ASP A 89 18.02 -7.40 -19.75
C ASP A 89 17.80 -8.02 -18.36
N ASP A 90 17.60 -7.18 -17.34
CA ASP A 90 17.17 -7.62 -16.02
C ASP A 90 15.65 -7.89 -16.02
N ARG A 91 15.32 -9.16 -16.23
CA ARG A 91 13.94 -9.65 -16.29
C ARG A 91 13.20 -9.52 -14.97
N VAL A 92 13.90 -9.66 -13.84
CA VAL A 92 13.29 -9.56 -12.51
C VAL A 92 12.90 -8.11 -12.25
N LEU A 93 13.82 -7.18 -12.49
CA LEU A 93 13.54 -5.75 -12.35
C LEU A 93 12.43 -5.31 -13.32
N ALA A 94 12.46 -5.77 -14.58
CA ALA A 94 11.43 -5.48 -15.57
C ALA A 94 10.03 -5.96 -15.11
N ALA A 95 9.92 -7.22 -14.69
CA ALA A 95 8.66 -7.80 -14.22
C ALA A 95 8.13 -7.09 -12.98
N VAL A 96 8.98 -6.85 -11.98
CA VAL A 96 8.60 -6.13 -10.75
C VAL A 96 8.15 -4.71 -11.07
N THR A 97 8.88 -3.99 -11.92
CA THR A 97 8.54 -2.62 -12.33
C THR A 97 7.17 -2.56 -13.01
N TYR A 98 6.92 -3.49 -13.94
CA TYR A 98 5.65 -3.53 -14.64
C TYR A 98 4.48 -3.88 -13.71
N VAL A 99 4.63 -4.91 -12.88
CA VAL A 99 3.59 -5.34 -11.93
C VAL A 99 3.32 -4.26 -10.87
N ALA A 100 4.36 -3.59 -10.36
CA ALA A 100 4.22 -2.50 -9.39
C ALA A 100 3.50 -1.27 -9.97
N GLY A 101 3.53 -1.09 -11.30
CA GLY A 101 2.80 -0.02 -12.00
C GLY A 101 1.34 -0.34 -12.29
N MET A 102 0.87 -1.57 -12.01
CA MET A 102 -0.51 -1.97 -12.28
C MET A 102 -1.47 -1.38 -11.25
N THR A 103 -2.64 -0.94 -11.72
CA THR A 103 -3.80 -0.76 -10.82
C THR A 103 -4.33 -2.13 -10.38
N ASP A 104 -4.93 -2.22 -9.20
CA ASP A 104 -5.48 -3.49 -8.68
C ASP A 104 -6.41 -4.17 -9.69
N ARG A 105 -7.33 -3.41 -10.29
CA ARG A 105 -8.25 -3.92 -11.31
C ARG A 105 -7.50 -4.54 -12.49
N PHE A 106 -6.49 -3.85 -13.00
CA PHE A 106 -5.70 -4.34 -14.12
C PHE A 106 -4.89 -5.59 -13.75
N ALA A 107 -4.29 -5.62 -12.55
CA ALA A 107 -3.55 -6.79 -12.07
C ALA A 107 -4.46 -8.03 -11.97
N PHE A 108 -5.67 -7.86 -11.43
CA PHE A 108 -6.66 -8.94 -11.35
C PHE A 108 -7.13 -9.40 -12.73
N ASP A 109 -7.44 -8.48 -13.65
CA ASP A 109 -7.78 -8.82 -15.04
C ASP A 109 -6.66 -9.61 -15.72
N GLN A 110 -5.39 -9.25 -15.48
CA GLN A 110 -4.25 -10.00 -16.02
C GLN A 110 -4.11 -11.37 -15.36
N ALA A 111 -4.32 -11.48 -14.06
CA ALA A 111 -4.25 -12.76 -13.37
C ALA A 111 -5.31 -13.74 -13.89
N GLU A 112 -6.53 -13.28 -14.15
CA GLU A 112 -7.56 -14.12 -14.77
C GLU A 112 -7.18 -14.54 -16.19
N ARG A 113 -6.75 -13.58 -17.03
CA ARG A 113 -6.44 -13.84 -18.44
C ARG A 113 -5.20 -14.69 -18.68
N LEU A 114 -4.12 -14.41 -17.95
CA LEU A 114 -2.80 -15.00 -18.21
C LEU A 114 -2.55 -16.25 -17.37
N LEU A 115 -3.11 -16.28 -16.16
CA LEU A 115 -2.82 -17.31 -15.16
C LEU A 115 -4.04 -18.20 -14.85
N GLY A 116 -5.21 -17.86 -15.39
CA GLY A 116 -6.44 -18.62 -15.15
C GLY A 116 -6.95 -18.55 -13.71
N TRP A 117 -6.62 -17.47 -12.99
CA TRP A 117 -7.13 -17.28 -11.63
C TRP A 117 -8.66 -17.26 -11.62
N ALA A 118 -9.27 -18.01 -10.71
CA ALA A 118 -10.72 -17.99 -10.54
C ALA A 118 -11.16 -16.67 -9.89
N HIS A 119 -12.15 -15.99 -10.48
CA HIS A 119 -12.70 -14.72 -9.97
C HIS A 119 -13.02 -14.74 -8.47
N GLN A 120 -13.51 -15.88 -7.96
CA GLN A 120 -13.87 -16.06 -6.56
C GLN A 120 -12.67 -16.03 -5.59
N ARG A 121 -11.45 -16.27 -6.08
CA ARG A 121 -10.20 -16.20 -5.31
C ARG A 121 -9.61 -14.79 -5.29
N LEU A 122 -10.15 -13.87 -6.09
CA LEU A 122 -9.72 -12.49 -6.09
C LEU A 122 -10.27 -11.74 -4.87
N PRO A 123 -9.49 -10.80 -4.31
CA PRO A 123 -9.92 -9.90 -3.25
C PRO A 123 -11.25 -9.20 -3.56
N ARG A 124 -12.23 -9.26 -2.66
CA ARG A 124 -13.53 -8.57 -2.83
C ARG A 124 -13.45 -7.10 -2.40
N GLY A 125 -14.05 -6.19 -3.18
CA GLY A 125 -14.12 -4.76 -2.83
C GLY A 125 -12.85 -3.96 -3.14
N ILE A 126 -11.90 -4.54 -3.86
CA ILE A 126 -10.72 -3.85 -4.41
C ILE A 126 -10.87 -3.83 -5.93
N GLY A 127 -10.85 -2.64 -6.55
CA GLY A 127 -10.90 -2.48 -8.01
C GLY A 127 -12.31 -2.30 -8.64
N TYR A 128 -13.37 -2.67 -7.93
CA TYR A 128 -14.73 -2.19 -8.20
C TYR A 128 -15.12 -1.29 -7.04
N GLY A 129 -15.37 -0.01 -7.34
CA GLY A 129 -15.78 0.96 -6.32
C GLY A 129 -16.95 0.42 -5.49
N ALA A 130 -16.88 0.65 -4.19
CA ALA A 130 -18.06 0.59 -3.33
C ALA A 130 -19.14 1.57 -3.83
#